data_AF-A0A2R4QLP5-F1
#
_entry.id   AF-A0A2R4QLP5-F1
#
_cell.length_a   1.000
_cell.length_b   1.000
_cell.length_c   1.000
_cell.angle_alpha   90.00
_cell.angle_beta   90.00
_cell.angle_gamma   90.00
#
_symmetry.space_group_name_H-M   'P 1'
#
loop_
_entity.id
_entity.type
_entity.pdbx_description
1 polymer ?
#
loop_
_entity_poly.entity_id
_entity_poly.type
_entity_poly.pdbx_seq_one_letter_code
_entity_poly.pdbx_strand_id
1 'polypeptide(L)'
;MDLKQIAKDTAKTLISYLTFQAMRTVLAQLNETDPPRALKLHEFTLKERIENSEVYLQALFREDQSLAFRILTVREHIAEEVADFLPEMIRTGIQQANTQQRCQQLERMTHVDASAREPTPNLAIDRMSESRLEQVPEPRSELQLEPQSELRPEPVVDGSEPRHPHELEGDH
;
A
#
# COMPACT_ATOMS: atom_id res chain seq x y z
N MET A 1 -21.76 13.52 14.28
CA MET A 1 -21.77 12.35 13.38
C MET A 1 -22.71 11.32 14.00
N ASP A 2 -23.73 10.85 13.29
CA ASP A 2 -24.63 9.83 13.83
C ASP A 2 -24.01 8.43 13.66
N LEU A 3 -23.19 8.05 14.64
CA LEU A 3 -22.48 6.75 14.64
C LEU A 3 -23.45 5.56 14.61
N LYS A 4 -24.64 5.73 15.19
CA LYS A 4 -25.67 4.68 15.23
C LYS A 4 -26.24 4.46 13.83
N GLN A 5 -26.52 5.54 13.10
CA GLN A 5 -27.00 5.42 11.72
C GLN A 5 -25.93 4.82 10.81
N ILE A 6 -24.67 5.25 10.95
CA ILE A 6 -23.54 4.68 10.19
C ILE A 6 -23.41 3.18 10.46
N ALA A 7 -23.52 2.74 11.71
CA ALA A 7 -23.44 1.33 12.06
C ALA A 7 -24.57 0.51 11.42
N LYS A 8 -25.80 1.04 11.40
CA LYS A 8 -26.95 0.39 10.73
C LYS A 8 -26.75 0.27 9.23
N ASP A 9 -26.31 1.34 8.58
CA ASP A 9 -26.08 1.35 7.14
C ASP A 9 -24.94 0.41 6.76
N THR A 10 -23.87 0.38 7.57
CA THR A 10 -22.75 -0.56 7.43
C THR A 10 -23.22 -2.01 7.55
N ALA A 11 -24.04 -2.32 8.56
CA ALA A 11 -24.62 -3.66 8.73
C ALA A 11 -25.47 -4.06 7.52
N LYS A 12 -26.28 -3.15 6.98
CA LYS A 12 -27.08 -3.40 5.77
C LYS A 12 -26.20 -3.72 4.56
N THR A 13 -25.10 -2.96 4.37
CA THR A 13 -24.13 -3.24 3.31
C THR A 13 -23.48 -4.61 3.48
N LEU A 14 -23.08 -4.97 4.69
CA LEU A 14 -22.50 -6.29 4.98
C LEU A 14 -23.50 -7.41 4.70
N ILE A 15 -24.76 -7.29 5.14
CA ILE A 15 -25.81 -8.28 4.85
C ILE A 15 -26.00 -8.47 3.34
N SER A 16 -26.03 -7.38 2.57
CA SER A 16 -26.11 -7.48 1.11
C SER A 16 -24.90 -8.17 0.49
N TYR A 17 -23.69 -7.83 0.96
CA TYR A 17 -22.47 -8.46 0.48
C TYR A 17 -22.42 -9.96 0.82
N LEU A 18 -22.78 -10.34 2.05
CA LEU A 18 -22.84 -11.74 2.47
C LEU A 18 -23.91 -12.52 1.71
N THR A 19 -25.03 -11.89 1.35
CA THR A 19 -26.05 -12.52 0.48
C THR A 19 -25.51 -12.78 -0.91
N PHE A 20 -24.75 -11.84 -1.50
CA PHE A 20 -24.05 -12.07 -2.76
C PHE A 20 -23.00 -13.19 -2.65
N GLN A 21 -22.23 -13.22 -1.56
CA GLN A 21 -21.26 -14.27 -1.34
C GLN A 21 -21.92 -15.65 -1.20
N ALA A 22 -23.03 -15.74 -0.46
CA ALA A 22 -23.81 -16.96 -0.35
C ALA A 22 -24.34 -17.44 -1.71
N MET A 23 -24.87 -16.53 -2.53
CA MET A 23 -25.28 -16.83 -3.90
C MET A 23 -24.12 -17.42 -4.72
N ARG A 24 -22.93 -16.81 -4.67
CA ARG A 24 -21.75 -17.33 -5.39
C ARG A 24 -21.35 -18.72 -4.91
N THR A 25 -21.40 -18.97 -3.60
CA THR A 25 -21.13 -20.29 -3.02
C THR A 25 -22.13 -21.33 -3.52
N VAL A 26 -23.42 -21.02 -3.50
CA VAL A 26 -24.47 -21.90 -4.01
C VAL A 26 -24.28 -22.16 -5.51
N LEU A 27 -23.94 -21.13 -6.29
CA LEU A 27 -23.68 -21.27 -7.72
C LEU A 27 -22.48 -22.19 -7.99
N ALA A 28 -21.39 -22.05 -7.24
CA ALA A 28 -20.22 -22.92 -7.34
C ALA A 28 -20.57 -24.39 -7.03
N GLN A 29 -21.30 -24.64 -5.94
CA GLN A 29 -21.78 -25.98 -5.60
C GLN A 29 -22.69 -26.58 -6.69
N LEU A 30 -23.56 -25.76 -7.29
CA LEU A 30 -24.43 -26.20 -8.38
C LEU A 30 -23.66 -26.49 -9.66
N ASN A 31 -22.59 -25.76 -9.97
CA ASN A 31 -21.76 -26.09 -11.14
C ASN A 31 -21.18 -27.52 -11.06
N GLU A 32 -20.94 -28.02 -9.85
CA GLU A 32 -20.45 -29.39 -9.63
C GLU A 32 -21.57 -30.42 -9.53
N THR A 33 -22.71 -30.06 -8.92
CA THR A 33 -23.77 -31.01 -8.56
C THR A 33 -24.99 -31.01 -9.49
N ASP A 34 -25.30 -29.87 -10.11
CA ASP A 34 -26.44 -29.66 -11.00
C ASP A 34 -26.20 -28.49 -11.97
N PRO A 35 -25.38 -28.69 -13.03
CA PRO A 35 -25.00 -27.63 -13.96
C PRO A 35 -26.18 -26.91 -14.64
N PRO A 36 -27.29 -27.58 -15.02
CA PRO A 36 -28.46 -26.90 -15.56
C PRO A 36 -29.09 -25.89 -14.59
N ARG A 37 -29.18 -26.21 -13.29
CA ARG A 37 -29.67 -25.24 -12.29
C ARG A 37 -28.65 -24.12 -12.05
N ALA A 38 -27.36 -24.42 -12.12
CA ALA A 38 -26.32 -23.40 -12.04
C ALA A 38 -26.47 -22.35 -13.15
N LEU A 39 -26.68 -22.80 -14.39
CA LEU A 39 -26.90 -21.91 -15.53
C LEU A 39 -28.12 -21.01 -15.32
N LYS A 40 -29.25 -21.56 -14.87
CA LYS A 40 -30.47 -20.78 -14.58
C LYS A 40 -30.24 -19.72 -13.50
N LEU A 41 -29.56 -20.08 -12.41
CA LEU A 41 -29.24 -19.14 -11.34
C LEU A 41 -28.30 -18.02 -11.83
N HIS A 42 -27.33 -18.37 -12.67
CA HIS A 42 -26.44 -17.41 -13.29
C HIS A 42 -27.20 -16.44 -14.20
N GLU A 43 -28.05 -16.94 -15.10
CA GLU A 43 -28.90 -16.12 -15.97
C GLU A 43 -29.85 -15.21 -15.19
N PHE A 44 -30.44 -15.71 -14.10
CA PHE A 44 -31.26 -14.91 -13.20
C PHE A 44 -30.45 -13.75 -12.60
N THR A 45 -29.25 -14.04 -12.10
CA THR A 45 -28.38 -13.04 -11.46
C THR A 45 -27.83 -12.00 -12.43
N LEU A 46 -27.74 -12.31 -13.72
CA LEU A 46 -27.42 -11.32 -14.76
C LEU A 46 -28.55 -10.32 -15.00
N LYS A 47 -29.82 -10.73 -14.80
CA LYS A 47 -31.00 -9.89 -14.99
C LYS A 47 -31.30 -9.07 -13.74
N GLU A 48 -31.24 -9.69 -12.57
CA GLU A 48 -31.57 -9.08 -11.29
C GLU A 48 -30.30 -8.65 -10.55
N ARG A 49 -30.12 -7.34 -10.38
CA ARG A 49 -28.97 -6.79 -9.65
C ARG A 49 -29.10 -7.07 -8.16
N ILE A 50 -28.03 -7.63 -7.58
CA ILE A 50 -27.96 -7.94 -6.15
C ILE A 50 -27.71 -6.72 -5.24
N GLU A 51 -27.65 -5.51 -5.80
CA GLU A 51 -27.44 -4.26 -5.07
C GLU A 51 -28.44 -4.11 -3.91
N ASN A 52 -29.68 -4.57 -4.11
CA ASN A 52 -30.64 -4.79 -3.04
C ASN A 52 -30.93 -6.29 -2.86
N SER A 53 -30.10 -6.91 -2.02
CA SER A 53 -30.12 -8.34 -1.72
C SER A 53 -31.50 -8.89 -1.31
N GLU A 54 -32.29 -8.12 -0.56
CA GLU A 54 -33.62 -8.54 -0.14
C GLU A 54 -34.63 -8.54 -1.29
N VAL A 55 -34.54 -7.57 -2.21
CA VAL A 55 -35.36 -7.55 -3.44
C VAL A 55 -34.95 -8.69 -4.37
N TYR A 56 -33.65 -8.95 -4.50
CA TYR A 56 -33.12 -10.09 -5.24
C TYR A 56 -33.69 -11.42 -4.72
N LEU A 57 -33.67 -11.63 -3.40
CA LEU A 57 -34.23 -12.86 -2.80
C LEU A 57 -35.74 -12.96 -3.00
N GLN A 58 -36.48 -11.85 -2.88
CA GLN A 58 -37.92 -11.84 -3.16
C GLN A 58 -38.24 -12.20 -4.62
N ALA A 59 -37.44 -11.73 -5.57
CA ALA A 59 -37.56 -12.12 -6.97
C ALA A 59 -37.24 -13.60 -7.15
N LEU A 60 -36.14 -14.09 -6.54
CA LEU A 60 -35.75 -15.48 -6.63
C LEU A 60 -36.80 -16.43 -6.00
N PHE A 61 -37.46 -16.03 -4.91
CA PHE A 61 -38.56 -16.79 -4.32
C PHE A 61 -39.74 -16.99 -5.29
N ARG A 62 -39.95 -16.09 -6.26
CA ARG A 62 -41.00 -16.25 -7.26
C ARG A 62 -40.61 -17.22 -8.37
N GLU A 63 -39.31 -17.36 -8.65
CA GLU A 63 -38.78 -18.20 -9.71
C GLU A 63 -38.36 -19.61 -9.24
N ASP A 64 -37.54 -19.69 -8.19
CA ASP A 64 -37.08 -20.94 -7.57
C ASP A 64 -36.94 -20.77 -6.05
N GLN A 65 -38.01 -21.16 -5.33
CA GLN A 65 -38.05 -21.10 -3.86
C GLN A 65 -36.96 -21.95 -3.21
N SER A 66 -36.63 -23.10 -3.80
CA SER A 66 -35.61 -24.01 -3.26
C SER A 66 -34.23 -23.34 -3.25
N LEU A 67 -33.87 -22.63 -4.32
CA LEU A 67 -32.62 -21.88 -4.37
C LEU A 67 -32.61 -20.70 -3.40
N ALA A 68 -33.72 -19.96 -3.30
CA ALA A 68 -33.83 -18.87 -2.35
C ALA A 68 -33.61 -19.34 -0.89
N PHE A 69 -34.25 -20.44 -0.48
CA PHE A 69 -34.03 -21.02 0.84
C PHE A 69 -32.58 -21.48 1.07
N ARG A 70 -31.95 -22.10 0.06
CA ARG A 70 -30.52 -22.47 0.15
C ARG A 70 -29.63 -21.25 0.39
N ILE A 71 -29.87 -20.15 -0.31
CA ILE A 71 -29.10 -18.91 -0.12
C ILE A 71 -29.34 -18.33 1.28
N LEU A 72 -30.56 -18.39 1.81
CA LEU A 72 -30.86 -17.96 3.18
C LEU A 72 -30.02 -18.73 4.22
N THR A 73 -29.97 -20.05 4.12
CA THR A 73 -29.17 -20.87 5.04
C THR A 73 -27.68 -20.60 4.88
N VAL A 74 -27.19 -20.51 3.65
CA VAL A 74 -25.76 -20.28 3.40
C VAL A 74 -25.33 -18.89 3.87
N ARG A 75 -26.14 -17.84 3.67
CA ARG A 75 -25.78 -16.48 4.13
C ARG A 75 -25.77 -16.36 5.65
N GLU A 76 -26.67 -17.07 6.32
CA GLU A 76 -26.71 -17.13 7.79
C GLU A 76 -25.45 -17.81 8.31
N HIS A 77 -25.13 -19.00 7.78
CA HIS A 77 -23.91 -19.72 8.16
C HIS A 77 -22.65 -18.89 7.90
N ILE A 78 -22.51 -18.25 6.73
CA ILE A 78 -21.36 -17.38 6.45
C ILE A 78 -21.29 -16.25 7.49
N ALA A 79 -22.41 -15.63 7.85
CA ALA A 79 -22.42 -14.55 8.83
C ALA A 79 -21.94 -15.03 10.21
N GLU A 80 -22.41 -16.20 10.67
CA GLU A 80 -21.96 -16.82 11.93
C GLU A 80 -20.45 -17.09 11.92
N GLU A 81 -19.93 -17.62 10.81
CA GLU A 81 -18.51 -17.98 10.71
C GLU A 81 -17.57 -16.78 10.55
N VAL A 82 -18.03 -15.64 10.03
CA VAL A 82 -17.13 -14.50 9.74
C VAL A 82 -17.29 -13.33 10.71
N ALA A 83 -18.44 -13.16 11.37
CA ALA A 83 -18.77 -11.94 12.10
C ALA A 83 -17.76 -11.59 13.21
N ASP A 84 -17.26 -12.59 13.92
CA ASP A 84 -16.35 -12.39 15.07
C ASP A 84 -14.97 -11.86 14.65
N PHE A 85 -14.56 -12.09 13.40
CA PHE A 85 -13.26 -11.66 12.87
C PHE A 85 -13.29 -10.23 12.32
N LEU A 86 -14.46 -9.76 11.84
CA LEU A 86 -14.58 -8.48 11.13
C LEU A 86 -14.11 -7.26 11.95
N PRO A 87 -14.42 -7.12 13.26
CA PRO A 87 -14.03 -5.91 14.00
C PRO A 87 -12.52 -5.70 14.02
N GLU A 88 -11.75 -6.75 14.24
CA GLU A 88 -10.30 -6.66 14.32
C GLU A 88 -9.68 -6.46 12.93
N MET A 89 -10.18 -7.18 11.92
CA MET A 89 -9.74 -7.01 10.53
C MET A 89 -9.99 -5.59 10.01
N ILE A 90 -11.12 -4.97 10.35
CA ILE A 90 -11.45 -3.61 9.94
C ILE A 90 -10.49 -2.61 10.62
N ARG A 91 -10.28 -2.73 11.93
CA ARG A 91 -9.42 -1.79 12.69
C ARG A 91 -7.98 -1.85 12.20
N THR A 92 -7.40 -3.04 12.17
CA THR A 92 -6.00 -3.25 11.77
C THR A 92 -5.81 -2.94 10.28
N GLY A 93 -6.75 -3.34 9.42
CA GLY A 93 -6.72 -3.04 7.99
C GLY A 93 -6.74 -1.54 7.70
N ILE A 94 -7.60 -0.76 8.37
CA ILE A 94 -7.63 0.70 8.21
C ILE A 94 -6.34 1.33 8.73
N GLN A 95 -5.80 0.88 9.86
CA GLN A 95 -4.53 1.39 10.39
C GLN A 95 -3.38 1.15 9.41
N GLN A 96 -3.25 -0.08 8.90
CA GLN A 96 -2.21 -0.45 7.94
C GLN A 96 -2.35 0.35 6.64
N ALA A 97 -3.55 0.40 6.06
CA ALA A 97 -3.81 1.16 4.84
C ALA A 97 -3.48 2.65 5.01
N ASN A 98 -3.87 3.25 6.15
CA ASN A 98 -3.56 4.65 6.44
C ASN A 98 -2.05 4.90 6.57
N THR A 99 -1.31 4.02 7.24
CA THR A 99 0.15 4.13 7.34
C THR A 99 0.79 4.08 5.95
N GLN A 100 0.38 3.11 5.12
CA GLN A 100 0.90 2.98 3.77
C GLN A 100 0.61 4.22 2.91
N GLN A 101 -0.63 4.73 2.95
CA GLN A 101 -1.00 5.95 2.22
C GLN A 101 -0.18 7.18 2.68
N ARG A 102 0.07 7.31 3.99
CA ARG A 102 0.90 8.39 4.53
C ARG A 102 2.34 8.30 4.05
N CYS A 103 2.95 7.10 4.08
CA CYS A 103 4.30 6.88 3.57
C CYS A 103 4.41 7.24 2.08
N GLN A 104 3.50 6.73 1.25
CA GLN A 104 3.46 7.03 -0.19
C GLN A 104 3.32 8.54 -0.46
N GLN A 105 2.51 9.23 0.34
CA GLN A 105 2.33 10.67 0.17
C GLN A 105 3.59 11.46 0.55
N LEU A 106 4.30 11.06 1.60
CA LEU A 106 5.56 11.67 2.00
C LEU A 106 6.67 11.45 0.95
N GLU A 107 6.74 10.25 0.36
CA GLU A 107 7.65 9.97 -0.76
C GLU A 107 7.37 10.88 -1.96
N ARG A 108 6.10 11.06 -2.34
CA ARG A 108 5.72 11.97 -3.43
C ARG A 108 6.08 13.42 -3.13
N MET A 109 5.83 13.89 -1.92
CA MET A 109 6.17 15.27 -1.52
C MET A 109 7.68 15.50 -1.60
N THR A 110 8.47 14.59 -1.03
CA THR A 110 9.94 14.70 -1.04
C THR A 110 10.56 14.58 -2.43
N HIS A 111 9.97 13.78 -3.33
CA HIS A 111 10.43 13.68 -4.72
C HIS A 111 10.14 14.95 -5.53
N VAL A 112 9.03 15.66 -5.26
CA VAL A 112 8.73 16.96 -5.89
C VAL A 112 9.68 18.04 -5.40
N ASP A 113 10.01 18.05 -4.10
CA ASP A 113 10.97 19.01 -3.52
C ASP A 113 12.41 18.79 -4.03
N ALA A 114 12.82 17.55 -4.30
CA ALA A 114 14.13 17.24 -4.88
C ALA A 114 14.25 17.67 -6.36
N SER A 115 13.19 17.50 -7.15
CA SER A 115 13.18 17.90 -8.57
C SER A 115 13.07 19.41 -8.78
N ALA A 116 12.61 20.17 -7.78
CA ALA A 116 12.62 21.64 -7.79
C ALA A 116 14.00 22.25 -7.48
N ARG A 117 14.98 21.42 -7.12
CA ARG A 117 16.32 21.83 -6.71
C ARG A 117 17.35 21.47 -7.78
N GLU A 118 17.11 21.85 -9.03
CA GLU A 118 18.19 21.87 -10.03
C GLU A 118 19.18 23.01 -9.69
N PRO A 119 20.48 22.72 -9.54
CA PRO A 119 21.49 23.76 -9.38
C PRO A 119 21.62 24.53 -10.70
N THR A 120 21.30 25.82 -10.69
CA THR A 120 21.65 26.71 -11.80
C THR A 120 23.14 26.58 -12.12
N PRO A 121 23.54 26.24 -13.35
CA PRO A 121 24.94 26.23 -13.73
C PRO A 121 25.46 27.66 -13.65
N ASN A 122 26.52 27.81 -12.85
CA ASN A 122 27.31 29.03 -12.70
C ASN A 122 27.59 29.66 -14.08
N LEU A 123 27.00 30.83 -14.34
CA LEU A 123 27.28 31.62 -15.52
C LEU A 123 28.77 32.00 -15.48
N ALA A 124 29.53 31.44 -16.43
CA ALA A 124 30.88 31.85 -16.72
C ALA A 124 30.90 33.35 -17.07
N ILE A 125 31.18 34.19 -16.07
CA ILE A 125 31.61 35.57 -16.30
C ILE A 125 33.12 35.53 -16.45
N ASP A 126 33.56 35.19 -17.65
CA ASP A 126 34.83 35.69 -18.17
C ASP A 126 34.61 36.04 -19.64
N ARG A 127 34.48 37.34 -19.93
CA ARG A 127 35.25 38.05 -20.97
C ARG A 127 34.69 39.44 -21.30
N MET A 128 35.61 40.41 -21.19
CA MET A 128 35.73 41.67 -21.96
C MET A 128 35.14 42.96 -21.38
N SER A 129 35.89 43.56 -20.46
CA SER A 129 35.97 45.01 -20.19
C SER A 129 37.16 45.18 -19.23
N GLU A 130 38.25 45.92 -19.44
CA GLU A 130 38.57 47.04 -20.32
C GLU A 130 40.08 47.06 -20.56
N SER A 131 40.49 47.35 -21.79
CA SER A 131 41.81 47.86 -22.10
C SER A 131 41.78 49.40 -22.04
N ARG A 132 42.20 50.02 -20.93
CA ARG A 132 42.78 51.38 -20.96
C ARG A 132 43.57 51.75 -19.69
N LEU A 133 44.88 51.88 -19.89
CA LEU A 133 45.92 52.61 -19.14
C LEU A 133 45.63 53.12 -17.72
N GLU A 134 46.45 52.67 -16.77
CA GLU A 134 47.29 53.59 -15.99
C GLU A 134 48.58 52.88 -15.53
N GLN A 135 49.71 53.53 -15.77
CA GLN A 135 51.06 53.12 -15.38
C GLN A 135 51.32 53.52 -13.93
N VAL A 136 52.22 52.79 -13.24
CA VAL A 136 53.36 53.27 -12.40
C VAL A 136 53.67 52.23 -11.28
N PRO A 137 54.96 52.00 -10.93
CA PRO A 137 55.49 50.68 -10.57
C PRO A 137 55.67 50.43 -9.05
N GLU A 138 56.07 49.19 -8.73
CA GLU A 138 56.35 48.62 -7.40
C GLU A 138 57.18 49.48 -6.43
N PRO A 139 57.11 49.11 -5.14
CA PRO A 139 58.36 48.77 -4.46
C PRO A 139 58.36 47.41 -3.74
N ARG A 140 59.58 46.86 -3.68
CA ARG A 140 60.04 45.62 -3.04
C ARG A 140 60.02 45.67 -1.51
N SER A 141 60.23 44.47 -0.94
CA SER A 141 60.80 44.18 0.38
C SER A 141 59.78 44.31 1.54
N GLU A 142 59.63 43.38 2.48
CA GLU A 142 60.63 42.53 3.14
C GLU A 142 59.90 41.62 4.16
N LEU A 143 60.45 40.42 4.42
CA LEU A 143 60.42 39.67 5.70
C LEU A 143 59.04 39.10 6.17
N GLN A 144 58.85 37.87 6.68
CA GLN A 144 59.68 36.84 7.34
C GLN A 144 58.77 35.56 7.43
N LEU A 145 59.14 34.37 6.94
CA LEU A 145 59.75 33.23 7.68
C LEU A 145 59.31 33.16 9.17
N GLU A 146 58.60 32.14 9.68
CA GLU A 146 58.97 30.71 9.77
C GLU A 146 57.74 29.81 10.13
N PRO A 147 57.89 28.46 10.08
CA PRO A 147 56.83 27.44 10.05
C PRO A 147 56.77 26.58 11.34
N GLN A 148 56.21 25.35 11.21
CA GLN A 148 56.15 24.20 12.16
C GLN A 148 54.79 24.07 12.88
N SER A 149 54.16 22.91 13.06
CA SER A 149 54.48 21.47 12.91
C SER A 149 53.14 20.73 13.18
N GLU A 150 52.72 19.71 12.40
CA GLU A 150 52.89 18.28 12.75
C GLU A 150 51.98 17.89 13.96
N LEU A 151 51.07 16.90 13.97
CA LEU A 151 51.01 15.55 13.42
C LEU A 151 49.54 15.10 13.23
N ARG A 152 49.39 14.11 12.35
CA ARG A 152 48.17 13.40 11.92
C ARG A 152 47.86 12.19 12.87
N PRO A 153 46.87 11.32 12.60
CA PRO A 153 45.93 10.73 13.58
C PRO A 153 46.24 9.25 13.88
N GLU A 154 45.43 8.55 14.70
CA GLU A 154 45.34 7.08 14.78
C GLU A 154 44.08 6.66 15.61
N PRO A 155 43.61 5.40 15.58
CA PRO A 155 42.21 5.07 15.26
C PRO A 155 41.51 4.08 16.22
N VAL A 156 40.23 3.84 15.90
CA VAL A 156 39.34 2.66 16.06
C VAL A 156 39.72 1.54 17.05
N VAL A 157 38.76 1.18 17.92
CA VAL A 157 38.57 -0.20 18.40
C VAL A 157 37.09 -0.57 18.26
N ASP A 158 36.78 -1.40 17.28
CA ASP A 158 35.54 -2.20 17.22
C ASP A 158 35.92 -3.64 17.56
N GLY A 159 35.19 -4.22 18.49
CA GLY A 159 35.41 -5.56 19.00
C GLY A 159 34.21 -6.43 18.67
N SER A 160 34.47 -7.54 17.97
CA SER A 160 34.08 -8.91 18.37
C SER A 160 33.98 -9.80 17.13
N GLU A 161 35.01 -10.62 16.94
CA GLU A 161 34.90 -11.93 16.30
C GLU A 161 34.40 -12.94 17.34
N PRO A 162 33.72 -14.04 16.95
CA PRO A 162 34.49 -15.25 16.68
C PRO A 162 33.98 -16.16 15.55
N ARG A 163 34.92 -16.51 14.68
CA ARG A 163 35.30 -17.86 14.20
C ARG A 163 34.20 -18.92 13.94
N HIS A 164 34.05 -19.19 12.65
CA HIS A 164 33.82 -20.52 12.04
C HIS A 164 35.05 -21.45 12.25
N PRO A 165 34.93 -22.80 12.14
CA PRO A 165 35.09 -23.44 10.81
C PRO A 165 34.36 -24.79 10.54
N HIS A 166 34.11 -24.98 9.23
CA HIS A 166 34.20 -26.17 8.36
C HIS A 166 33.36 -27.45 8.56
N GLU A 167 32.45 -27.63 7.58
CA GLU A 167 32.22 -28.78 6.67
C GLU A 167 32.91 -30.12 6.92
N LEU A 168 32.16 -31.22 6.71
CA LEU A 168 32.59 -32.45 6.01
C LEU A 168 31.37 -33.25 5.50
N GLU A 169 31.47 -33.70 4.25
CA GLU A 169 30.58 -34.58 3.47
C GLU A 169 30.38 -35.99 4.06
N GLY A 170 29.33 -36.70 3.61
CA GLY A 170 29.27 -38.17 3.70
C GLY A 170 27.90 -38.78 3.38
N ASP A 171 27.77 -39.37 2.19
CA ASP A 171 26.75 -40.34 1.76
C ASP A 171 26.65 -41.57 2.69
N HIS A 172 25.43 -42.04 2.96
CA HIS A 172 24.98 -43.44 2.84
C HIS A 172 23.50 -43.63 3.21
#